data_AF-A0A2U8W220-F1
#
_entry.id   AF-A0A2U8W220-F1
#
_cell.length_a   1.000
_cell.length_b   1.000
_cell.length_c   1.000
_cell.angle_alpha   90.00
_cell.angle_beta   90.00
_cell.angle_gamma   90.00
#
_symmetry.space_group_name_H-M   'P 1'
#
loop_
_entity.id
_entity.type
_entity.pdbx_description
1 polymer ?
#
loop_
_entity_poly.entity_id
_entity_poly.type
_entity_poly.pdbx_seq_one_letter_code
_entity_poly.pdbx_strand_id
1 'polypeptide(L)' 'MVMAITAPLQPVPLRDVSPVALMRARAVADANCLRALARAALRDGAPKPQLRAGNARAAAHRVLAHARCMSVLA' A
#
# COMPACT_ATOMS: atom_id res chain seq x y z
N MET A 1 -16.96 26.63 -41.88
CA MET A 1 -15.90 26.80 -40.87
C MET A 1 -16.54 27.06 -39.51
N VAL A 2 -16.57 26.07 -38.63
CA VAL A 2 -16.74 26.28 -37.17
C VAL A 2 -15.84 25.26 -36.50
N MET A 3 -14.72 25.72 -35.94
CA MET A 3 -13.78 24.90 -35.18
C MET A 3 -14.37 24.70 -33.78
N ALA A 4 -14.79 23.48 -33.46
CA ALA A 4 -15.13 23.12 -32.09
C ALA A 4 -13.83 23.10 -31.28
N ILE A 5 -13.62 24.13 -30.48
CA ILE A 5 -12.49 24.25 -29.57
C ILE A 5 -12.69 23.21 -28.47
N THR A 6 -11.91 22.13 -28.55
CA THR A 6 -11.73 21.13 -27.48
C THR A 6 -11.43 21.86 -26.17
N ALA A 7 -12.37 21.82 -25.23
CA ALA A 7 -12.12 22.31 -23.88
C ALA A 7 -10.93 21.54 -23.28
N PRO A 8 -9.93 22.22 -22.70
CA PRO A 8 -8.87 21.52 -22.00
C PRO A 8 -9.51 20.78 -20.81
N LEU A 9 -9.21 19.49 -20.69
CA LEU A 9 -9.48 18.71 -19.49
C LEU A 9 -8.90 19.48 -18.31
N GLN A 10 -9.77 20.10 -17.51
CA GLN A 10 -9.36 20.80 -16.31
C GLN A 10 -8.55 19.81 -15.45
N PRO A 11 -7.34 20.16 -14.97
CA PRO A 11 -6.64 19.29 -14.05
C PRO A 11 -7.56 19.12 -12.83
N VAL A 12 -7.99 17.87 -12.59
CA VAL A 12 -8.65 17.51 -11.34
C VAL A 12 -7.75 18.05 -10.23
N PRO A 13 -8.25 18.94 -9.34
CA PRO A 13 -7.43 19.43 -8.25
C PRO A 13 -7.01 18.20 -7.46
N LEU A 14 -5.71 17.89 -7.52
CA LEU A 14 -5.09 16.93 -6.61
C LEU A 14 -5.33 17.53 -5.23
N ARG A 15 -6.39 17.09 -4.56
CA ARG A 15 -6.64 17.44 -3.16
C ARG A 15 -5.32 17.23 -2.45
N ASP A 16 -4.87 18.23 -1.69
CA ASP A 16 -3.64 18.14 -0.91
C ASP A 16 -3.76 16.95 0.05
N VAL A 17 -3.28 15.79 -0.40
CA VAL A 17 -3.29 14.58 0.38
C VAL A 17 -2.20 14.78 1.40
N SER A 18 -2.60 14.87 2.68
CA SER A 18 -1.65 14.95 3.78
C SER A 18 -0.56 13.89 3.58
N PRO A 19 0.74 14.26 3.67
CA PRO A 19 1.83 13.31 3.50
C PRO A 19 1.72 12.13 4.47
N VAL A 20 1.16 12.36 5.66
CA VAL A 20 0.83 11.32 6.65
C VAL A 20 -0.25 10.37 6.15
N ALA A 21 -1.30 10.89 5.50
CA ALA A 21 -2.35 10.06 4.91
C ALA A 21 -1.81 9.19 3.76
N LEU A 22 -0.95 9.74 2.91
CA LEU A 22 -0.30 8.99 1.82
C LEU A 22 0.62 7.89 2.38
N MET A 23 1.40 8.18 3.41
CA MET A 23 2.25 7.20 4.09
C MET A 23 1.41 6.05 4.68
N ARG A 24 0.31 6.37 5.38
CA ARG A 24 -0.61 5.35 5.93
C ARG A 24 -1.21 4.48 4.83
N ALA A 25 -1.63 5.08 3.72
CA ALA A 25 -2.19 4.33 2.58
C ALA A 25 -1.16 3.35 1.98
N ARG A 26 0.08 3.78 1.78
CA ARG A 26 1.17 2.92 1.31
C ARG A 26 1.44 1.77 2.28
N ALA A 27 1.54 2.06 3.59
CA ALA A 27 1.76 1.04 4.60
C ALA A 27 0.65 -0.03 4.63
N VAL A 28 -0.61 0.37 4.39
CA VAL A 28 -1.74 -0.57 4.27
C VAL A 28 -1.60 -1.43 3.01
N ALA A 29 -1.21 -0.84 1.87
CA ALA A 29 -0.99 -1.58 0.63
C ALA A 29 0.12 -2.62 0.79
N ASP A 30 1.26 -2.23 1.38
CA ASP A 30 2.40 -3.11 1.64
C ASP A 30 2.02 -4.26 2.58
N ALA A 31 1.30 -3.95 3.67
CA ALA A 31 0.82 -4.97 4.61
C ALA A 31 -0.15 -5.96 3.95
N ASN A 32 -0.99 -5.50 3.02
CA ASN A 32 -1.89 -6.37 2.26
C ASN A 32 -1.14 -7.28 1.29
N CYS A 33 -0.13 -6.74 0.60
CA CYS A 33 0.77 -7.53 -0.25
C CYS A 33 1.47 -8.64 0.56
N LEU A 34 2.03 -8.30 1.73
CA LEU A 34 2.68 -9.26 2.62
C LEU A 34 1.71 -10.33 3.15
N ARG A 35 0.47 -9.97 3.47
CA ARG A 35 -0.57 -10.95 3.83
C ARG A 35 -0.94 -11.87 2.66
N ALA A 36 -0.97 -11.36 1.44
CA ALA A 36 -1.17 -12.18 0.24
C ALA A 36 -0.01 -13.15 0.03
N LEU A 37 1.24 -12.69 0.19
CA LEU A 37 2.42 -13.56 0.16
C LEU A 37 2.37 -14.64 1.24
N ALA A 38 1.90 -14.31 2.45
CA ALA A 38 1.72 -15.33 3.50
C ALA A 38 0.70 -16.41 3.10
N ARG A 39 -0.37 -16.04 2.38
CA ARG A 39 -1.36 -16.99 1.86
C ARG A 39 -0.81 -17.82 0.70
N ALA A 40 0.02 -17.22 -0.15
CA ALA A 40 0.68 -17.91 -1.26
C ALA A 40 1.74 -18.90 -0.77
N ALA A 41 2.53 -18.52 0.24
CA ALA A 41 3.56 -19.37 0.84
C ALA A 41 3.01 -20.67 1.44
N LEU A 42 1.72 -20.72 1.79
CA LEU A 42 1.08 -21.94 2.28
C LEU A 42 0.53 -22.84 1.16
N ARG A 43 0.58 -22.39 -0.10
CA ARG A 43 -0.02 -23.06 -1.27
C ARG A 43 0.97 -23.34 -2.40
N ASP A 44 2.13 -22.71 -2.40
CA ASP A 44 3.10 -22.76 -3.50
C ASP A 44 3.98 -24.04 -3.51
N GLY A 45 3.86 -24.90 -2.50
CA GLY A 45 4.61 -26.16 -2.41
C GLY A 45 6.11 -25.97 -2.08
N ALA A 46 6.55 -24.74 -1.82
CA ALA A 46 7.96 -24.47 -1.50
C ALA A 46 8.28 -24.80 -0.02
N PRO A 47 9.56 -25.08 0.28
CA PRO A 47 9.96 -25.55 1.60
C PRO A 47 9.68 -24.53 2.71
N LYS A 48 9.44 -25.04 3.92
CA LYS A 48 9.18 -24.27 5.15
C LYS A 48 8.03 -23.25 5.00
N PRO A 49 6.84 -23.67 4.52
CA PRO A 49 5.75 -22.75 4.20
C PRO A 49 5.24 -21.98 5.42
N GLN A 50 5.23 -22.62 6.61
CA GLN A 50 4.80 -21.98 7.87
C GLN A 50 5.76 -20.86 8.29
N LEU A 51 7.07 -21.06 8.16
CA LEU A 51 8.07 -20.04 8.49
C LEU A 51 7.96 -18.84 7.55
N ARG A 52 7.82 -19.09 6.24
CA ARG A 52 7.65 -18.03 5.24
C ARG A 52 6.37 -17.24 5.48
N ALA A 53 5.25 -17.91 5.75
CA ALA A 53 3.98 -17.26 6.07
C ALA A 53 4.07 -16.47 7.39
N GLY A 54 4.73 -17.01 8.41
CA GLY A 54 5.00 -16.33 9.67
C GLY A 54 5.81 -15.05 9.49
N ASN A 55 6.92 -15.13 8.74
CA ASN A 55 7.77 -13.99 8.44
C ASN A 55 7.01 -12.89 7.68
N ALA A 56 6.23 -13.25 6.67
CA ALA A 56 5.42 -12.29 5.90
C ALA A 56 4.36 -11.61 6.77
N ARG A 57 3.68 -12.33 7.66
CA ARG A 57 2.75 -11.73 8.63
C ARG A 57 3.47 -10.79 9.59
N ALA A 58 4.60 -11.21 10.16
CA ALA A 58 5.40 -10.38 11.06
C ALA A 58 5.88 -9.09 10.37
N ALA A 59 6.33 -9.17 9.12
CA ALA A 59 6.68 -8.01 8.31
C ALA A 59 5.49 -7.06 8.12
N ALA A 60 4.29 -7.58 7.81
CA ALA A 60 3.09 -6.76 7.67
C ALA A 60 2.77 -6.00 8.98
N HIS A 61 2.90 -6.67 10.13
CA HIS A 61 2.72 -6.02 11.43
C HIS A 61 3.75 -4.92 11.68
N ARG A 62 5.02 -5.14 11.33
CA ARG A 62 6.10 -4.14 11.47
C ARG A 62 5.86 -2.92 10.59
N VAL A 63 5.46 -3.09 9.34
CA VAL A 63 5.15 -1.98 8.42
C VAL A 63 4.03 -1.10 8.99
N LEU A 64 2.94 -1.72 9.47
CA LEU A 64 1.84 -0.98 10.09
C LEU A 64 2.26 -0.30 11.40
N ALA A 65 3.07 -0.97 12.23
CA ALA A 65 3.57 -0.39 13.47
C ALA A 65 4.48 0.81 13.21
N HIS A 66 5.37 0.70 12.23
CA HIS A 66 6.26 1.78 11.81
C HIS A 66 5.46 2.97 11.29
N ALA A 67 4.49 2.75 10.39
CA ALA A 67 3.66 3.83 9.89
C ALA A 67 2.82 4.51 10.98
N ARG A 68 2.33 3.75 11.97
CA ARG A 68 1.68 4.32 13.15
C ARG A 68 2.63 5.22 13.94
N CYS A 69 3.83 4.72 14.26
CA CYS A 69 4.85 5.46 14.98
C CYS A 69 5.21 6.77 14.25
N MET A 70 5.54 6.67 12.95
CA MET A 70 5.86 7.84 12.12
C MET A 70 4.69 8.83 12.04
N SER A 71 3.44 8.36 12.06
CA SER A 71 2.27 9.24 12.00
C SER A 71 1.92 9.92 13.32
N VAL A 72 2.49 9.46 14.44
CA VAL A 72 2.38 10.13 15.74
C VAL A 72 3.50 11.18 15.89
N LEU A 73 4.63 10.94 15.23
CA LEU A 73 5.80 11.84 15.23
C LEU A 73 5.74 12.95 14.17
N ALA A 74 4.75 12.93 13.27
CA ALA A 74 4.58 13.86 12.15
C ALA A 74 3.43 14.83 12.43
#